data_AF-A0A2T2ZE14-F1
#
_entry.id   AF-A0A2T2ZE14-F1
#
_cell.length_a   1.000
_cell.length_b   1.000
_cell.length_c   1.000
_cell.angle_alpha   90.00
_cell.angle_beta   90.00
_cell.angle_gamma   90.00
#
_symmetry.space_group_name_H-M   'P 1'
#
loop_
_entity.id
_entity.type
_entity.pdbx_description
1 polymer ?
#
loop_
_entity_poly.entity_id
_entity_poly.type
_entity_poly.pdbx_seq_one_letter_code
_entity_poly.pdbx_strand_id
1 'polypeptide(L)'
;MTQRRNKLREWTDRDDQMMRFLAQQWCADLTAVRLALGIGRARAYELLIEWRDDFQMINCENIRPGGQPGESYTVMWLRPSKVERFLGRKPHRPWTATRSNIAHKVQVARTRAALCGLDAENWVPERQLWRGAWQTAGMSIGGAGLRTGRVALRTDGAHLPASAHSRGGRSLPHVHDGRYRQGDRWWSVEVELTLKKNSARLASTVLAAVRALPAGDSLLYLYANDRVGNALDRTITHLIETGQVMPRRTPIRTLDLDTVISNRNIDLPGLAS
;
A
#
# COMPACT_ATOMS: atom_id res chain seq x y z
N MET A 1 40.92 17.69 -18.18
CA MET A 1 40.14 16.55 -17.69
C MET A 1 38.91 16.39 -18.57
N THR A 2 38.99 15.52 -19.56
CA THR A 2 37.93 15.31 -20.56
C THR A 2 36.78 14.56 -19.90
N GLN A 3 35.70 15.28 -19.62
CA GLN A 3 34.46 14.73 -19.09
C GLN A 3 33.92 13.75 -20.14
N ARG A 4 34.15 12.45 -19.95
CA ARG A 4 33.46 11.40 -20.73
C ARG A 4 31.97 11.62 -20.47
N ARG A 5 31.28 12.25 -21.42
CA ARG A 5 29.83 12.15 -21.56
C ARG A 5 29.57 10.66 -21.77
N ASN A 6 29.29 9.93 -20.67
CA ASN A 6 28.79 8.57 -20.77
C ASN A 6 27.55 8.64 -21.67
N LYS A 7 27.57 7.88 -22.76
CA LYS A 7 26.42 7.74 -23.64
C LYS A 7 25.24 7.34 -22.76
N LEU A 8 24.19 8.15 -22.75
CA LEU A 8 22.99 7.86 -21.98
C LEU A 8 22.50 6.46 -22.38
N ARG A 9 22.17 5.64 -21.37
CA ARG A 9 21.55 4.34 -21.63
C ARG A 9 20.22 4.57 -22.34
N GLU A 10 19.88 3.68 -23.27
CA GLU A 10 18.56 3.70 -23.89
C GLU A 10 17.48 3.25 -22.90
N TRP A 11 16.29 3.85 -23.02
CA TRP A 11 15.11 3.46 -22.26
C TRP A 11 14.63 2.09 -22.71
N THR A 12 14.35 1.18 -21.78
CA THR A 12 13.94 -0.20 -22.06
C THR A 12 12.50 -0.46 -21.62
N ASP A 13 11.93 -1.57 -22.09
CA ASP A 13 10.61 -2.03 -21.61
C ASP A 13 10.60 -2.29 -20.11
N ARG A 14 11.72 -2.76 -19.56
CA ARG A 14 11.88 -3.00 -18.12
C ARG A 14 11.82 -1.70 -17.32
N ASP A 15 12.31 -0.60 -17.89
CA ASP A 15 12.16 0.74 -17.29
C ASP A 15 10.69 1.19 -17.32
N ASP A 16 9.98 0.98 -18.43
CA ASP A 16 8.55 1.30 -18.54
C ASP A 16 7.73 0.53 -17.49
N GLN A 17 7.96 -0.79 -17.36
CA GLN A 17 7.32 -1.63 -16.35
C GLN A 17 7.63 -1.17 -14.91
N MET A 18 8.88 -0.80 -14.63
CA MET A 18 9.26 -0.31 -13.30
C MET A 18 8.61 1.04 -12.99
N MET A 19 8.51 1.94 -13.97
CA MET A 19 7.80 3.21 -13.78
C MET A 19 6.29 3.00 -13.59
N ARG A 20 5.68 2.00 -14.25
CA ARG A 20 4.28 1.60 -13.96
C ARG A 20 4.12 1.13 -12.53
N PHE A 21 5.04 0.29 -12.05
CA PHE A 21 5.05 -0.11 -10.64
C PHE A 21 5.14 1.10 -9.70
N LEU A 22 6.08 2.01 -9.92
CA LEU A 22 6.21 3.22 -9.09
C LEU A 22 4.97 4.13 -9.16
N ALA A 23 4.30 4.20 -10.30
CA ALA A 23 3.07 4.97 -10.46
C ALA A 23 1.89 4.34 -9.70
N GLN A 24 1.82 3.01 -9.66
CA GLN A 24 0.82 2.25 -8.91
C GLN A 24 1.01 2.37 -7.40
N GLN A 25 2.26 2.40 -6.93
CA GLN A 25 2.59 2.59 -5.52
C GLN A 25 2.62 4.07 -5.13
N TRP A 26 2.68 4.36 -3.83
CA TRP A 26 2.94 5.73 -3.36
C TRP A 26 4.42 6.08 -3.49
N CYS A 27 5.29 5.13 -3.13
CA CYS A 27 6.74 5.18 -3.27
C CYS A 27 7.32 3.77 -3.26
N ALA A 28 8.63 3.67 -3.49
CA ALA A 28 9.41 2.45 -3.28
C ALA A 28 10.79 2.80 -2.71
N ASP A 29 11.45 1.85 -2.07
CA ASP A 29 12.85 1.96 -1.70
C ASP A 29 13.72 1.05 -2.58
N LEU A 30 15.05 1.08 -2.38
CA LEU A 30 15.96 0.24 -3.15
C LEU A 30 15.68 -1.26 -2.98
N THR A 31 15.20 -1.70 -1.82
CA THR A 31 14.82 -3.10 -1.61
C THR A 31 13.64 -3.48 -2.51
N ALA A 32 12.57 -2.68 -2.55
CA ALA A 32 11.45 -2.91 -3.46
C ALA A 32 11.88 -2.92 -4.94
N VAL A 33 12.78 -2.03 -5.36
CA VAL A 33 13.35 -2.02 -6.73
C VAL A 33 14.08 -3.33 -7.03
N ARG A 34 14.95 -3.77 -6.12
CA ARG A 34 15.72 -5.02 -6.27
C ARG A 34 14.82 -6.25 -6.32
N LEU A 35 13.78 -6.28 -5.48
CA LEU A 35 12.78 -7.35 -5.47
C LEU A 35 12.04 -7.39 -6.80
N ALA A 36 11.47 -6.26 -7.23
CA ALA A 36 10.66 -6.15 -8.44
C ALA A 36 11.47 -6.51 -9.70
N LEU A 37 12.71 -6.05 -9.78
CA LEU A 37 13.57 -6.28 -10.94
C LEU A 37 14.44 -7.53 -10.83
N GLY A 38 14.53 -8.20 -9.70
CA GLY A 38 15.42 -9.35 -9.53
C GLY A 38 16.91 -9.01 -9.76
N ILE A 39 17.35 -7.83 -9.30
CA ILE A 39 18.73 -7.33 -9.54
C ILE A 39 19.52 -7.13 -8.24
N GLY A 40 20.84 -7.10 -8.39
CA GLY A 40 21.78 -6.76 -7.32
C GLY A 40 21.72 -5.29 -6.90
N ARG A 41 22.31 -4.99 -5.73
CA ARG A 41 22.32 -3.65 -5.14
C ARG A 41 23.02 -2.61 -6.02
N ALA A 42 24.19 -2.95 -6.59
CA ALA A 42 24.95 -2.04 -7.46
C ALA A 42 24.11 -1.57 -8.67
N ARG A 43 23.51 -2.53 -9.40
CA ARG A 43 22.66 -2.21 -10.55
C ARG A 43 21.43 -1.38 -10.17
N ALA A 44 20.83 -1.63 -9.01
CA ALA A 44 19.69 -0.84 -8.54
C ALA A 44 20.07 0.63 -8.27
N TYR A 45 21.27 0.90 -7.76
CA TYR A 45 21.77 2.28 -7.60
C TYR A 45 22.04 2.96 -8.94
N GLU A 46 22.66 2.26 -9.90
CA GLU A 46 22.89 2.79 -11.25
C GLU A 46 21.57 3.22 -11.89
N LEU A 47 20.57 2.32 -11.89
CA LEU A 47 19.24 2.62 -12.42
C LEU A 47 18.57 3.79 -11.69
N LEU A 48 18.73 3.89 -10.37
CA LEU A 48 18.20 5.01 -9.60
C LEU A 48 18.80 6.34 -10.06
N ILE A 49 20.12 6.39 -10.27
CA ILE A 49 20.83 7.58 -10.75
C ILE A 49 20.34 7.92 -12.17
N GLU A 50 20.31 6.94 -13.08
CA GLU A 50 19.83 7.13 -14.45
C GLU A 50 18.38 7.63 -14.47
N TRP A 51 17.46 7.00 -13.75
CA TRP A 51 16.05 7.42 -13.70
C TRP A 51 15.86 8.80 -13.09
N ARG A 52 16.72 9.21 -12.15
CA ARG A 52 16.62 10.51 -11.47
C ARG A 52 17.24 11.63 -12.28
N ASP A 53 18.47 11.43 -12.74
CA ASP A 53 19.33 12.49 -13.28
C ASP A 53 19.26 12.54 -14.80
N ASP A 54 19.31 11.39 -15.47
CA ASP A 54 19.34 11.31 -16.93
C ASP A 54 17.92 11.36 -17.53
N PHE A 55 17.02 10.50 -17.04
CA PHE A 55 15.64 10.43 -17.55
C PHE A 55 14.67 11.36 -16.82
N GLN A 56 15.05 11.88 -15.66
CA GLN A 56 14.23 12.79 -14.85
C GLN A 56 12.81 12.27 -14.57
N MET A 57 12.69 10.97 -14.32
CA MET A 57 11.41 10.28 -14.12
C MET A 57 10.96 10.29 -12.67
N ILE A 58 11.92 10.20 -11.74
CA ILE A 58 11.65 10.04 -10.32
C ILE A 58 12.13 11.23 -9.50
N ASN A 59 11.53 11.40 -8.33
CA ASN A 59 12.12 12.06 -7.17
C ASN A 59 12.79 11.00 -6.31
N CYS A 60 13.84 11.39 -5.58
CA CYS A 60 14.53 10.51 -4.65
C CYS A 60 14.99 11.31 -3.43
N GLU A 61 14.65 10.85 -2.24
CA GLU A 61 15.00 11.52 -0.98
C GLU A 61 15.40 10.51 0.08
N ASN A 62 16.26 10.94 1.02
CA ASN A 62 16.55 10.19 2.24
C ASN A 62 15.65 10.68 3.36
N ILE A 63 14.76 9.82 3.84
CA ILE A 63 13.72 10.19 4.80
C ILE A 63 13.83 9.30 6.03
N ARG A 64 14.03 9.95 7.18
CA ARG A 64 13.95 9.29 8.49
C ARG A 64 12.50 9.24 8.96
N PRO A 65 11.93 8.06 9.26
CA PRO A 65 10.59 7.98 9.82
C PRO A 65 10.50 8.71 11.16
N GLY A 66 9.32 9.25 11.45
CA GLY A 66 9.05 9.94 12.71
C GLY A 66 8.78 8.95 13.85
N GLY A 67 9.21 9.31 15.06
CA GLY A 67 8.79 8.60 16.29
C GLY A 67 9.51 7.29 16.59
N GLN A 68 10.55 6.92 15.84
CA GLN A 68 11.41 5.78 16.16
C GLN A 68 12.90 6.10 15.93
N PRO A 69 13.82 5.68 16.82
CA PRO A 69 15.22 5.55 16.46
C PRO A 69 15.34 4.48 15.37
N GLY A 70 15.99 4.79 14.26
CA GLY A 70 16.05 3.90 13.10
C GLY A 70 16.70 4.55 11.89
N GLU A 71 16.95 3.72 10.88
CA GLU A 71 17.62 4.09 9.64
C GLU A 71 16.74 4.98 8.75
N SER A 72 17.40 5.84 7.96
CA SER A 72 16.75 6.60 6.90
C SER A 72 16.46 5.68 5.72
N TYR A 73 15.30 5.89 5.09
CA TYR A 73 14.96 5.22 3.84
C TYR A 73 15.39 6.10 2.67
N THR A 74 16.15 5.53 1.72
CA THR A 74 16.26 6.12 0.38
C THR A 74 15.01 5.76 -0.39
N VAL A 75 14.11 6.72 -0.53
CA VAL A 75 12.78 6.52 -1.11
C VAL A 75 12.66 7.24 -2.42
N MET A 76 12.04 6.58 -3.39
CA MET A 76 11.77 7.12 -4.70
C MET A 76 10.29 7.04 -5.03
N TRP A 77 9.82 8.03 -5.76
CA TRP A 77 8.48 8.06 -6.32
C TRP A 77 8.51 8.81 -7.64
N LEU A 78 7.56 8.47 -8.51
CA LEU A 78 7.50 9.06 -9.82
C LEU A 78 7.14 10.56 -9.72
N ARG A 79 7.78 11.40 -10.54
CA ARG A 79 7.47 12.83 -10.59
C ARG A 79 5.99 13.03 -10.95
N PRO A 80 5.27 13.98 -10.32
CA PRO A 80 3.83 14.15 -10.55
C PRO A 80 3.44 14.29 -12.02
N SER A 81 4.24 15.00 -12.82
CA SER A 81 4.02 15.18 -14.26
C SER A 81 4.17 13.91 -15.10
N LYS A 82 4.76 12.84 -14.55
CA LYS A 82 5.00 11.58 -15.23
C LYS A 82 3.99 10.49 -14.83
N VAL A 83 3.32 10.63 -13.68
CA VAL A 83 2.36 9.63 -13.16
C VAL A 83 1.21 9.36 -14.12
N GLU A 84 0.68 10.39 -14.75
CA GLU A 84 -0.45 10.27 -15.65
C GLU A 84 -0.18 9.36 -16.85
N ARG A 85 1.05 9.42 -17.40
CA ARG A 85 1.48 8.55 -18.50
C ARG A 85 1.29 7.07 -18.18
N PHE A 86 1.57 6.65 -16.96
CA PHE A 86 1.57 5.23 -16.59
C PHE A 86 0.25 4.76 -15.98
N LEU A 87 -0.50 5.67 -15.35
CA LEU A 87 -1.84 5.34 -14.84
C LEU A 87 -2.94 5.51 -15.89
N GLY A 88 -2.63 6.11 -17.04
CA GLY A 88 -3.62 6.51 -18.06
C GLY A 88 -4.61 7.56 -17.56
N ARG A 89 -4.27 8.26 -16.47
CA ARG A 89 -5.14 9.22 -15.80
C ARG A 89 -4.37 10.12 -14.85
N LYS A 90 -4.85 11.34 -14.67
CA LYS A 90 -4.34 12.26 -13.65
C LYS A 90 -4.48 11.66 -12.23
N PRO A 91 -3.40 11.65 -11.42
CA PRO A 91 -3.52 11.24 -10.02
C PRO A 91 -4.39 12.23 -9.25
N HIS A 92 -5.27 11.74 -8.38
CA HIS A 92 -6.20 12.60 -7.64
C HIS A 92 -5.48 13.61 -6.73
N ARG A 93 -4.34 13.23 -6.13
CA ARG A 93 -3.47 14.15 -5.39
C ARG A 93 -2.02 13.89 -5.74
N PRO A 94 -1.20 14.96 -5.89
CA PRO A 94 0.23 14.78 -5.82
C PRO A 94 0.57 14.18 -4.46
N TRP A 95 1.36 13.13 -4.45
CA TRP A 95 1.83 12.51 -3.22
C TRP A 95 3.25 12.99 -2.93
N THR A 96 3.50 13.24 -1.65
CA THR A 96 4.81 13.55 -1.11
C THR A 96 5.02 12.65 0.10
N ALA A 97 6.21 12.08 0.19
CA ALA A 97 6.58 11.26 1.33
C ALA A 97 6.52 12.08 2.63
N THR A 98 5.92 11.52 3.68
CA THR A 98 5.92 12.14 5.02
C THR A 98 6.57 11.22 6.02
N ARG A 99 7.24 11.80 7.02
CA ARG A 99 7.90 11.03 8.09
C ARG A 99 6.94 10.08 8.82
N SER A 100 5.64 10.39 8.85
CA SER A 100 4.62 9.61 9.54
C SER A 100 4.12 8.37 8.81
N ASN A 101 4.25 8.29 7.48
CA ASN A 101 3.71 7.17 6.70
C ASN A 101 4.75 6.45 5.84
N ILE A 102 5.98 6.96 5.77
CA ILE A 102 6.96 6.46 4.81
C ILE A 102 7.34 5.01 5.04
N ALA A 103 7.54 4.60 6.30
CA ALA A 103 7.86 3.21 6.63
C ALA A 103 6.74 2.26 6.16
N HIS A 104 5.48 2.63 6.41
CA HIS A 104 4.31 1.87 5.96
C HIS A 104 4.28 1.74 4.44
N LYS A 105 4.38 2.86 3.71
CA LYS A 105 4.30 2.83 2.24
C LYS A 105 5.45 2.09 1.58
N VAL A 106 6.65 2.13 2.16
CA VAL A 106 7.78 1.31 1.71
C VAL A 106 7.50 -0.17 1.90
N GLN A 107 6.95 -0.58 3.05
CA GLN A 107 6.67 -2.00 3.30
C GLN A 107 5.55 -2.55 2.42
N VAL A 108 4.53 -1.75 2.10
CA VAL A 108 3.52 -2.12 1.08
C VAL A 108 4.17 -2.32 -0.29
N ALA A 109 5.07 -1.43 -0.70
CA ALA A 109 5.77 -1.56 -1.98
C ALA A 109 6.70 -2.77 -2.03
N ARG A 110 7.42 -3.07 -0.94
CA ARG A 110 8.25 -4.27 -0.81
C ARG A 110 7.39 -5.54 -0.85
N THR A 111 6.24 -5.54 -0.18
CA THR A 111 5.26 -6.64 -0.21
C THR A 111 4.81 -6.90 -1.64
N ARG A 112 4.32 -5.88 -2.37
CA ARG A 112 3.97 -6.04 -3.79
C ARG A 112 5.15 -6.62 -4.56
N ALA A 113 6.32 -6.00 -4.46
CA ALA A 113 7.49 -6.40 -5.23
C ALA A 113 7.92 -7.85 -4.94
N ALA A 114 7.79 -8.31 -3.69
CA ALA A 114 8.08 -9.68 -3.30
C ALA A 114 7.07 -10.67 -3.88
N LEU A 115 5.77 -10.36 -3.84
CA LEU A 115 4.72 -11.27 -4.28
C LEU A 115 4.49 -11.30 -5.78
N CYS A 116 4.65 -10.17 -6.46
CA CYS A 116 4.27 -10.01 -7.86
C CYS A 116 5.40 -9.55 -8.76
N GLY A 117 6.60 -9.26 -8.23
CA GLY A 117 7.69 -8.74 -9.06
C GLY A 117 7.29 -7.45 -9.76
N LEU A 118 7.28 -7.43 -11.10
CA LEU A 118 6.73 -6.36 -11.95
C LEU A 118 5.31 -6.62 -12.47
N ASP A 119 4.78 -7.83 -12.29
CA ASP A 119 3.43 -8.20 -12.72
C ASP A 119 2.36 -7.40 -11.95
N ALA A 120 1.40 -6.87 -12.69
CA ALA A 120 0.29 -6.07 -12.15
C ALA A 120 -1.04 -6.83 -12.14
N GLU A 121 -1.13 -8.00 -12.79
CA GLU A 121 -2.38 -8.76 -12.89
C GLU A 121 -2.82 -9.32 -11.53
N ASN A 122 -1.84 -9.66 -10.69
CA ASN A 122 -2.08 -10.24 -9.38
C ASN A 122 -2.09 -9.22 -8.23
N TRP A 123 -2.05 -7.90 -8.52
CA TRP A 123 -2.05 -6.86 -7.49
C TRP A 123 -2.91 -5.64 -7.84
N VAL A 124 -3.88 -5.31 -6.99
CA VAL A 124 -4.61 -4.04 -7.03
C VAL A 124 -4.01 -3.07 -6.00
N PRO A 125 -3.42 -1.94 -6.42
CA PRO A 125 -2.78 -1.00 -5.49
C PRO A 125 -3.80 -0.17 -4.71
N GLU A 126 -3.45 0.23 -3.49
CA GLU A 126 -4.23 1.13 -2.63
C GLU A 126 -4.76 2.37 -3.36
N ARG A 127 -3.96 2.98 -4.25
CA ARG A 127 -4.36 4.14 -5.06
C ARG A 127 -5.60 3.85 -5.93
N GLN A 128 -5.69 2.64 -6.47
CA GLN A 128 -6.84 2.20 -7.26
C GLN A 128 -8.04 1.87 -6.36
N LEU A 129 -7.80 1.27 -5.19
CA LEU A 129 -8.84 1.01 -4.21
C LEU A 129 -9.49 2.31 -3.71
N TRP A 130 -8.68 3.33 -3.37
CA TRP A 130 -9.16 4.67 -3.01
C TRP A 130 -10.01 5.29 -4.12
N ARG A 131 -9.57 5.14 -5.37
CA ARG A 131 -10.33 5.65 -6.52
C ARG A 131 -11.71 4.99 -6.59
N GLY A 132 -11.76 3.67 -6.51
CA GLY A 132 -13.02 2.92 -6.52
C GLY A 132 -13.93 3.35 -5.38
N ALA A 133 -13.39 3.45 -4.16
CA ALA A 133 -14.15 3.90 -2.99
C ALA A 133 -14.75 5.31 -3.17
N TRP A 134 -14.01 6.25 -3.76
CA TRP A 134 -14.53 7.58 -4.05
C TRP A 134 -15.58 7.62 -5.16
N GLN A 135 -15.41 6.80 -6.20
CA GLN A 135 -16.41 6.67 -7.26
C GLN A 135 -17.72 6.12 -6.70
N THR A 136 -17.66 5.06 -5.89
CA THR A 136 -18.83 4.50 -5.21
C THR A 136 -19.49 5.50 -4.26
N ALA A 137 -18.71 6.36 -3.60
CA ALA A 137 -19.22 7.42 -2.75
C ALA A 137 -19.80 8.63 -3.52
N GLY A 138 -19.87 8.59 -4.86
CA GLY A 138 -20.36 9.69 -5.68
C GLY A 138 -19.50 10.96 -5.63
N MET A 139 -18.23 10.84 -5.22
CA MET A 139 -17.31 11.98 -5.12
C MET A 139 -16.65 12.27 -6.48
N SER A 140 -16.75 13.52 -6.96
CA SER A 140 -16.12 13.91 -8.23
C SER A 140 -14.59 13.85 -8.12
N ILE A 141 -13.96 13.10 -9.01
CA ILE A 141 -12.51 13.01 -9.17
C ILE A 141 -12.08 14.16 -10.09
N GLY A 142 -11.87 15.37 -9.56
CA GLY A 142 -11.33 16.46 -10.37
C GLY A 142 -11.55 17.90 -9.90
N GLY A 143 -12.42 18.14 -8.91
CA GLY A 143 -12.67 19.50 -8.44
C GLY A 143 -11.51 20.08 -7.63
N ALA A 144 -10.98 21.23 -8.05
CA ALA A 144 -9.99 22.05 -7.34
C ALA A 144 -10.49 22.64 -5.98
N GLY A 145 -11.52 22.06 -5.37
CA GLY A 145 -12.24 22.58 -4.21
C GLY A 145 -11.98 21.83 -2.89
N LEU A 146 -10.82 21.18 -2.72
CA LEU A 146 -10.43 20.55 -1.45
C LEU A 146 -9.15 21.17 -0.88
N ARG A 147 -9.09 22.50 -0.87
CA ARG A 147 -8.40 23.23 0.21
C ARG A 147 -9.45 23.45 1.29
N THR A 148 -9.29 22.76 2.42
CA THR A 148 -10.21 22.72 3.57
C THR A 148 -11.47 21.88 3.35
N GLY A 149 -11.76 21.00 4.31
CA GLY A 149 -12.86 20.05 4.20
C GLY A 149 -14.21 20.75 4.25
N ARG A 150 -15.02 20.58 3.21
CA ARG A 150 -16.49 20.62 3.25
C ARG A 150 -17.02 20.21 1.88
N VAL A 151 -17.48 18.97 1.77
CA VAL A 151 -18.48 18.58 0.76
C VAL A 151 -19.50 17.73 1.50
N ALA A 152 -20.74 18.21 1.54
CA ALA A 152 -21.82 17.61 2.30
C ALA A 152 -22.60 16.60 1.42
N LEU A 153 -22.47 15.31 1.71
CA LEU A 153 -23.28 14.22 1.14
C LEU A 153 -24.29 13.73 2.18
N ARG A 154 -25.51 14.24 2.11
CA ARG A 154 -26.65 13.85 2.96
C ARG A 154 -26.88 12.33 2.83
N THR A 155 -26.91 11.61 3.95
CA THR A 155 -27.26 10.18 4.01
C THR A 155 -28.18 9.97 5.18
N ASP A 156 -29.37 9.44 4.90
CA ASP A 156 -30.41 9.16 5.86
C ASP A 156 -30.02 7.96 6.75
N GLY A 157 -30.36 8.09 8.03
CA GLY A 157 -30.18 7.19 9.17
C GLY A 157 -29.64 5.77 8.94
N ALA A 158 -28.38 5.54 9.29
CA ALA A 158 -27.92 4.29 9.90
C ALA A 158 -26.71 4.59 10.79
N HIS A 159 -26.84 4.35 12.11
CA HIS A 159 -25.79 4.59 13.09
C HIS A 159 -24.57 3.68 12.83
N LEU A 160 -23.45 4.27 12.39
CA LEU A 160 -22.14 3.63 12.34
C LEU A 160 -21.31 4.09 13.56
N PRO A 161 -20.70 3.18 14.35
CA PRO A 161 -19.74 3.57 15.37
C PRO A 161 -18.43 4.02 14.69
N ALA A 162 -17.89 5.12 15.20
CA ALA A 162 -16.80 5.87 14.61
C ALA A 162 -15.44 5.14 14.67
N SER A 163 -14.88 4.81 13.51
CA SER A 163 -13.43 4.67 13.34
C SER A 163 -12.97 5.03 11.93
N ALA A 164 -12.94 6.33 11.66
CA ALA A 164 -11.97 6.90 10.74
C ALA A 164 -11.68 8.31 11.21
N HIS A 165 -10.59 8.91 10.74
CA HIS A 165 -10.20 10.27 11.09
C HIS A 165 -11.35 11.23 10.73
N SER A 166 -12.16 11.60 11.73
CA SER A 166 -13.35 12.43 11.58
C SER A 166 -12.94 13.90 11.54
N ARG A 167 -12.48 14.37 10.38
CA ARG A 167 -12.54 15.81 10.09
C ARG A 167 -13.90 16.12 9.49
N GLY A 168 -14.83 16.55 10.34
CA GLY A 168 -16.14 17.07 9.92
C GLY A 168 -17.32 16.10 9.96
N GLY A 169 -17.31 15.13 10.87
CA GLY A 169 -18.51 14.31 11.16
C GLY A 169 -18.84 13.18 10.17
N ARG A 170 -17.98 12.90 9.18
CA ARG A 170 -18.09 11.71 8.32
C ARG A 170 -16.84 10.86 8.37
N SER A 171 -17.05 9.55 8.53
CA SER A 171 -16.00 8.53 8.41
C SER A 171 -15.71 8.31 6.93
N LEU A 172 -14.47 8.53 6.50
CA LEU A 172 -14.04 8.03 5.18
C LEU A 172 -14.16 6.49 5.18
N PRO A 173 -14.46 5.88 4.01
CA PRO A 173 -14.45 4.42 3.90
C PRO A 173 -13.04 3.91 4.19
N HIS A 174 -12.96 2.76 4.86
CA HIS A 174 -11.70 2.04 5.04
C HIS A 174 -11.22 1.53 3.68
N VAL A 175 -9.92 1.63 3.42
CA VAL A 175 -9.27 1.16 2.20
C VAL A 175 -8.05 0.36 2.60
N HIS A 176 -7.99 -0.89 2.11
CA HIS A 176 -6.87 -1.79 2.32
C HIS A 176 -5.59 -1.29 1.62
N ASP A 177 -4.43 -1.72 2.08
CA ASP A 177 -3.13 -1.35 1.50
C ASP A 177 -2.88 -1.97 0.11
N GLY A 178 -3.62 -3.01 -0.24
CA GLY A 178 -3.67 -3.59 -1.56
C GLY A 178 -4.65 -4.76 -1.63
N ARG A 179 -4.79 -5.35 -2.82
CA ARG A 179 -5.40 -6.68 -2.99
C ARG A 179 -4.47 -7.55 -3.80
N TYR A 180 -4.22 -8.75 -3.32
CA TYR A 180 -3.35 -9.75 -3.95
C TYR A 180 -4.18 -10.94 -4.42
N ARG A 181 -3.90 -11.44 -5.62
CA ARG A 181 -4.53 -12.65 -6.16
C ARG A 181 -3.61 -13.85 -5.97
N GLN A 182 -4.15 -14.92 -5.41
CA GLN A 182 -3.50 -16.23 -5.35
C GLN A 182 -4.47 -17.31 -5.83
N GLY A 183 -4.15 -17.93 -6.97
CA GLY A 183 -5.09 -18.78 -7.69
C GLY A 183 -6.38 -18.01 -8.03
N ASP A 184 -7.52 -18.55 -7.63
CA ASP A 184 -8.83 -17.93 -7.88
C ASP A 184 -9.33 -17.03 -6.75
N ARG A 185 -8.52 -16.85 -5.70
CA ARG A 185 -8.91 -16.07 -4.52
C ARG A 185 -8.20 -14.73 -4.46
N TRP A 186 -8.96 -13.69 -4.12
CA TRP A 186 -8.44 -12.38 -3.79
C TRP A 186 -8.29 -12.22 -2.27
N TRP A 187 -7.18 -11.61 -1.89
CA TRP A 187 -6.82 -11.29 -0.52
C TRP A 187 -6.64 -9.79 -0.39
N SER A 188 -7.50 -9.14 0.39
CA SER A 188 -7.25 -7.77 0.85
C SER A 188 -6.07 -7.77 1.82
N VAL A 189 -5.09 -6.92 1.57
CA VAL A 189 -3.83 -6.87 2.32
C VAL A 189 -3.80 -5.67 3.25
N GLU A 190 -3.39 -5.89 4.49
CA GLU A 190 -3.14 -4.89 5.52
C GLU A 190 -1.72 -5.06 6.05
N VAL A 191 -0.93 -3.99 6.07
CA VAL A 191 0.43 -4.02 6.65
C VAL A 191 0.42 -3.30 7.99
N GLU A 192 0.67 -4.01 9.10
CA GLU A 192 0.69 -3.41 10.43
C GLU A 192 2.09 -3.41 11.03
N LEU A 193 2.70 -2.22 11.09
CA LEU A 193 4.07 -2.05 11.58
C LEU A 193 4.16 -1.77 13.08
N THR A 194 3.08 -1.29 13.69
CA THR A 194 3.11 -0.81 15.07
C THR A 194 1.89 -1.25 15.85
N LEU A 195 2.09 -1.64 17.10
CA LEU A 195 0.96 -1.92 17.97
C LEU A 195 0.18 -0.63 18.25
N LYS A 196 -1.13 -0.65 17.99
CA LYS A 196 -2.01 0.44 18.43
C LYS A 196 -2.04 0.48 19.95
N LYS A 197 -1.90 1.67 20.54
CA LYS A 197 -1.84 1.86 22.01
C LYS A 197 -3.10 1.41 22.76
N ASN A 198 -4.23 1.23 22.07
CA ASN A 198 -5.52 0.89 22.66
C ASN A 198 -6.10 -0.32 21.93
N SER A 199 -6.44 -1.38 22.68
CA SER A 199 -7.02 -2.62 22.15
C SER A 199 -8.37 -2.39 21.47
N ALA A 200 -9.22 -1.50 21.98
CA ALA A 200 -10.48 -1.13 21.34
C ALA A 200 -10.24 -0.46 19.97
N ARG A 201 -9.14 0.30 19.83
CA ARG A 201 -8.77 0.88 18.53
C ARG A 201 -8.31 -0.20 17.55
N LEU A 202 -7.55 -1.19 18.01
CA LEU A 202 -7.15 -2.33 17.18
C LEU A 202 -8.36 -3.15 16.72
N ALA A 203 -9.27 -3.48 17.64
CA ALA A 203 -10.52 -4.16 17.32
C ALA A 203 -11.33 -3.38 16.29
N SER A 204 -11.46 -2.06 16.48
CA SER A 204 -12.17 -1.20 15.55
C SER A 204 -11.55 -1.17 14.15
N THR A 205 -10.21 -1.14 14.04
CA THR A 205 -9.53 -1.21 12.74
C THR A 205 -9.70 -2.56 12.05
N VAL A 206 -9.68 -3.65 12.81
CA VAL A 206 -9.89 -5.00 12.29
C VAL A 206 -11.33 -5.17 11.78
N LEU A 207 -12.31 -4.63 12.50
CA LEU A 207 -13.70 -4.60 12.05
C LEU A 207 -13.90 -3.73 10.81
N ALA A 208 -13.24 -2.57 10.74
CA ALA A 208 -13.30 -1.70 9.57
C ALA A 208 -12.73 -2.39 8.32
N ALA A 209 -11.62 -3.12 8.47
CA ALA A 209 -11.04 -3.92 7.39
C ALA A 209 -12.00 -5.02 6.92
N VAL A 210 -12.56 -5.82 7.83
CA VAL A 210 -13.50 -6.89 7.43
C VAL A 210 -14.76 -6.36 6.77
N ARG A 211 -15.31 -5.24 7.26
CA ARG A 211 -16.49 -4.60 6.64
C ARG A 211 -16.20 -4.03 5.25
N ALA A 212 -14.93 -3.72 4.95
CA ALA A 212 -14.52 -3.20 3.65
C ALA A 212 -14.17 -4.30 2.63
N LEU A 213 -14.23 -5.58 3.02
CA LEU A 213 -13.94 -6.69 2.12
C LEU A 213 -14.94 -6.75 0.96
N PRO A 214 -14.46 -6.87 -0.29
CA PRO A 214 -15.31 -7.27 -1.40
C PRO A 214 -15.92 -8.66 -1.16
N ALA A 215 -17.08 -8.92 -1.76
CA ALA A 215 -17.73 -10.22 -1.66
C ALA A 215 -16.81 -11.34 -2.19
N GLY A 216 -16.57 -12.37 -1.39
CA GLY A 216 -15.71 -13.51 -1.72
C GLY A 216 -14.23 -13.32 -1.39
N ASP A 217 -13.79 -12.10 -1.06
CA ASP A 217 -12.41 -11.83 -0.66
C ASP A 217 -12.09 -12.38 0.74
N SER A 218 -10.80 -12.55 0.99
CA SER A 218 -10.24 -12.88 2.30
C SER A 218 -9.34 -11.75 2.80
N LEU A 219 -9.00 -11.75 4.09
CA LEU A 219 -8.17 -10.72 4.70
C LEU A 219 -6.81 -11.29 5.08
N LEU A 220 -5.76 -10.61 4.67
CA LEU A 220 -4.38 -10.92 5.00
C LEU A 220 -3.75 -9.74 5.74
N TYR A 221 -3.38 -9.96 7.00
CA TYR A 221 -2.54 -9.07 7.78
C TYR A 221 -1.09 -9.50 7.69
N LEU A 222 -0.22 -8.56 7.33
CA LEU A 222 1.23 -8.71 7.43
C LEU A 222 1.73 -7.86 8.60
N TYR A 223 2.37 -8.48 9.58
CA TYR A 223 2.81 -7.78 10.80
C TYR A 223 4.33 -7.70 10.89
N ALA A 224 4.85 -6.63 11.48
CA ALA A 224 6.30 -6.39 11.55
C ALA A 224 7.04 -7.15 12.66
N ASN A 225 6.35 -7.69 13.67
CA ASN A 225 6.95 -8.48 14.75
C ASN A 225 5.89 -9.23 15.54
N ASP A 226 6.32 -10.23 16.32
CA ASP A 226 5.47 -11.09 17.16
C ASP A 226 4.58 -10.31 18.12
N ARG A 227 5.02 -9.16 18.64
CA ARG A 227 4.19 -8.36 19.53
C ARG A 227 2.95 -7.82 18.80
N VAL A 228 3.11 -7.39 17.55
CA VAL A 228 1.98 -6.95 16.71
C VAL A 228 1.14 -8.15 16.28
N GLY A 229 1.76 -9.23 15.81
CA GLY A 229 1.09 -10.47 15.41
C GLY A 229 0.20 -11.04 16.52
N ASN A 230 0.78 -11.29 17.70
CA ASN A 230 0.06 -11.80 18.87
C ASN A 230 -1.09 -10.89 19.33
N ALA A 231 -1.02 -9.58 19.09
CA ALA A 231 -2.10 -8.66 19.41
C ALA A 231 -3.23 -8.72 18.36
N LEU A 232 -2.87 -8.83 17.08
CA LEU A 232 -3.83 -9.06 15.99
C LEU A 232 -4.57 -10.38 16.19
N ASP A 233 -3.84 -11.47 16.43
CA ASP A 233 -4.43 -12.80 16.61
C ASP A 233 -5.42 -12.83 17.77
N ARG A 234 -5.02 -12.33 18.95
CA ARG A 234 -5.92 -12.24 20.10
C ARG A 234 -7.16 -11.40 19.82
N THR A 235 -7.00 -10.29 19.10
CA THR A 235 -8.12 -9.41 18.76
C THR A 235 -9.07 -10.09 17.77
N ILE A 236 -8.53 -10.73 16.73
CA ILE A 236 -9.30 -11.45 15.72
C ILE A 236 -10.06 -12.62 16.36
N THR A 237 -9.38 -13.45 17.17
CA THR A 237 -10.00 -14.56 17.90
C THR A 237 -11.14 -14.06 18.79
N HIS A 238 -10.91 -13.02 19.59
CA HIS A 238 -11.95 -12.45 20.45
C HIS A 238 -13.17 -11.93 19.66
N LEU A 239 -12.94 -11.26 18.53
CA LEU A 239 -14.02 -10.76 17.66
C LEU A 239 -14.83 -11.89 17.00
N ILE A 240 -14.18 -13.01 16.68
CA ILE A 240 -14.86 -14.21 16.13
C ILE A 240 -15.67 -14.92 17.21
N GLU A 241 -15.09 -15.12 18.40
CA GLU A 241 -15.73 -15.82 19.52
C GLU A 241 -16.96 -15.08 20.03
N THR A 242 -16.88 -13.75 20.14
CA THR A 242 -18.00 -12.92 20.59
C THR A 242 -19.12 -12.81 19.56
N GLY A 243 -18.86 -13.16 18.28
CA GLY A 243 -19.88 -13.25 17.23
C GLY A 243 -20.58 -11.94 16.86
N GLN A 244 -20.18 -10.81 17.45
CA GLN A 244 -20.94 -9.55 17.36
C GLN A 244 -20.84 -8.87 15.98
N VAL A 245 -19.80 -9.16 15.18
CA VAL A 245 -19.53 -8.39 13.94
C VAL A 245 -18.84 -9.18 12.82
N MET A 246 -18.16 -10.31 13.11
CA MET A 246 -17.47 -11.08 12.08
C MET A 246 -18.21 -12.38 11.73
N PRO A 247 -18.54 -12.62 10.45
CA PRO A 247 -18.98 -13.94 10.04
C PRO A 247 -17.86 -14.94 10.35
N ARG A 248 -18.18 -16.05 11.04
CA ARG A 248 -17.23 -17.17 11.30
C ARG A 248 -16.50 -17.68 10.03
N ARG A 249 -16.99 -17.31 8.84
CA ARG A 249 -16.54 -17.79 7.53
C ARG A 249 -15.56 -16.88 6.80
N THR A 250 -15.26 -15.67 7.29
CA THR A 250 -14.29 -14.80 6.60
C THR A 250 -12.89 -15.35 6.83
N PRO A 251 -12.14 -15.81 5.80
CA PRO A 251 -10.79 -16.31 6.03
C PRO A 251 -9.90 -15.11 6.33
N ILE A 252 -9.43 -15.03 7.58
CA ILE A 252 -8.45 -14.06 8.02
C ILE A 252 -7.14 -14.81 8.27
N ARG A 253 -6.04 -14.23 7.78
CA ARG A 253 -4.69 -14.73 8.00
C ARG A 253 -3.80 -13.61 8.49
N THR A 254 -2.89 -13.96 9.38
CA THR A 254 -1.86 -13.09 9.95
C THR A 254 -0.52 -13.75 9.65
N LEU A 255 0.42 -13.02 9.06
CA LEU A 255 1.74 -13.53 8.70
C LEU A 255 2.82 -12.52 9.02
N ASP A 256 4.00 -13.03 9.35
CA ASP A 256 5.18 -12.23 9.53
C ASP A 256 5.62 -11.59 8.21
N LEU A 257 5.73 -10.26 8.21
CA LEU A 257 6.03 -9.45 7.03
C LEU A 257 7.40 -9.78 6.44
N ASP A 258 8.43 -9.93 7.29
CA ASP A 258 9.80 -10.15 6.84
C ASP A 258 9.95 -11.55 6.23
N THR A 259 9.26 -12.55 6.78
CA THR A 259 9.15 -13.90 6.22
C THR A 259 8.55 -13.86 4.82
N VAL A 260 7.43 -13.15 4.64
CA VAL A 260 6.78 -13.01 3.32
C VAL A 260 7.69 -12.32 2.30
N ILE A 261 8.34 -11.22 2.69
CA ILE A 261 9.24 -10.47 1.81
C ILE A 261 10.47 -11.32 1.43
N SER A 262 11.04 -12.04 2.39
CA SER A 262 12.27 -12.83 2.18
C SER A 262 12.00 -14.06 1.31
N ASN A 263 10.90 -14.76 1.56
CA ASN A 263 10.53 -15.96 0.81
C ASN A 263 9.91 -15.65 -0.56
N ARG A 264 9.49 -14.39 -0.78
CA ARG A 264 8.80 -13.95 -2.01
C ARG A 264 7.58 -14.80 -2.35
N ASN A 265 6.94 -15.34 -1.32
CA ASN A 265 5.79 -16.20 -1.46
C ASN A 265 4.94 -16.11 -0.19
N ILE A 266 3.68 -16.45 -0.34
CA ILE A 266 2.79 -16.71 0.78
C ILE A 266 2.17 -18.06 0.56
N ASP A 267 2.36 -18.96 1.53
CA ASP A 267 1.60 -20.19 1.57
C ASP A 267 0.24 -19.90 2.23
N LEU A 268 -0.74 -19.52 1.40
CA LEU A 268 -2.14 -19.43 1.83
C LEU A 268 -2.82 -20.73 1.43
N PRO A 269 -3.62 -21.34 2.33
CA PRO A 269 -4.29 -22.59 2.02
C PRO A 269 -5.09 -22.44 0.74
N GLY A 270 -4.79 -23.30 -0.24
CA GLY A 270 -5.70 -23.54 -1.35
C GLY A 270 -7.05 -23.95 -0.77
N LEU A 271 -8.14 -23.45 -1.35
CA LEU A 271 -9.43 -24.07 -1.11
C LEU A 271 -9.25 -25.53 -1.48
N ALA A 272 -9.30 -26.45 -0.51
CA ALA A 272 -9.67 -27.81 -0.83
C ALA A 272 -11.01 -27.68 -1.56
N SER A 273 -10.98 -27.95 -2.87
CA SER A 273 -12.15 -28.03 -3.74
C SER A 273 -13.12 -29.05 -3.21
#